data_AF-A0A1T5E9Q7-F1
#
_entry.id   AF-A0A1T5E9Q7-F1
#
_cell.length_a   1.000
_cell.length_b   1.000
_cell.length_c   1.000
_cell.angle_alpha   90.00
_cell.angle_beta   90.00
_cell.angle_gamma   90.00
#
_symmetry.space_group_name_H-M   'P 1'
#
loop_
_entity.id
_entity.type
_entity.pdbx_description
1 polymer ?
#
loop_
_entity_poly.entity_id
_entity_poly.type
_entity_poly.pdbx_seq_one_letter_code
_entity_poly.pdbx_strand_id
1 'polypeptide(L)'
;MIILGSQDLKLIVFFKQLKYKYIKFLIKKKTANVLRFLQILKKDCFLTFFHYFCTSNFNILNNMKSIAISGSLRGNVGKRDAKGLRYEGQVPAVLYGGKEQTHLSVSAADLKPVLYTADVIFIELNIDGKKVRAIVQEAQFHPLTDQVTHVDFLELFDDKEVSVNIPIKLTGTSPGVKMGGKLVQKLRNLRVKALPNNLPQEIEVPMESLEVGKSFRVRQVTLENAKVLNNSDDTIVSVIMSRALRQAEQEAAKAAQGGKKK
;
A
#
# COMPACT_ATOMS: atom_id res chain seq x y z
N MET A 1 13.47 26.09 12.04
CA MET A 1 13.24 26.04 13.50
C MET A 1 11.99 25.20 13.73
N ILE A 2 12.16 23.87 13.75
CA ILE A 2 11.03 22.92 13.77
C ILE A 2 10.70 22.66 15.24
N ILE A 3 9.46 23.00 15.62
CA ILE A 3 8.92 22.82 16.96
C ILE A 3 8.67 21.31 17.13
N LEU A 4 9.58 20.62 17.82
CA LEU A 4 9.39 19.22 18.23
C LEU A 4 8.31 19.17 19.32
N GLY A 5 7.30 18.31 19.10
CA GLY A 5 6.17 18.13 19.99
C GLY A 5 6.57 17.52 21.33
N SER A 6 5.78 17.80 22.38
CA SER A 6 6.08 17.42 23.77
C SER A 6 6.14 15.90 24.02
N GLN A 7 5.70 15.06 23.07
CA GLN A 7 5.77 13.61 23.17
C GLN A 7 7.17 13.06 22.84
N ASP A 8 7.92 13.72 21.96
CA ASP A 8 9.27 13.30 21.54
C ASP A 8 10.30 13.50 22.65
N LEU A 9 10.13 14.56 23.47
CA LEU A 9 10.97 14.76 24.65
C LEU A 9 10.73 13.70 25.74
N LYS A 10 9.51 13.17 25.88
CA LYS A 10 9.20 12.17 26.92
C LYS A 10 9.88 10.83 26.62
N LEU A 11 9.97 10.44 25.34
CA LEU A 11 10.65 9.21 24.93
C LEU A 11 12.17 9.31 25.15
N ILE A 12 12.77 10.47 24.83
CA ILE A 12 14.19 10.73 25.05
C ILE A 12 14.54 10.73 26.55
N VAL A 13 13.69 11.33 27.40
CA VAL A 13 13.89 11.33 28.86
C VAL A 13 13.75 9.91 29.44
N PHE A 14 12.81 9.11 28.93
CA PHE A 14 12.62 7.72 29.37
C PHE A 14 13.84 6.83 29.06
N PHE A 15 14.43 6.97 27.87
CA PHE A 15 15.65 6.25 27.51
C PHE A 15 16.88 6.71 28.32
N LYS A 16 16.96 8.01 28.67
CA LYS A 16 18.04 8.54 29.51
C LYS A 16 17.95 8.02 30.96
N GLN A 17 16.74 7.86 31.49
CA GLN A 17 16.47 7.28 32.81
C GLN A 17 16.83 5.79 32.88
N LEU A 18 16.51 5.00 31.85
CA LEU A 18 16.89 3.59 31.76
C LEU A 18 18.42 3.39 31.71
N LYS A 19 19.13 4.26 30.97
CA LYS A 19 20.60 4.25 30.88
C LYS A 19 21.26 4.51 32.25
N TYR A 20 20.74 5.46 33.03
CA TYR A 20 21.25 5.76 34.37
C TYR A 20 20.94 4.66 35.40
N LYS A 21 19.76 4.03 35.31
CA LYS A 21 19.34 2.96 36.24
C LYS A 21 20.18 1.68 36.06
N TYR A 22 20.52 1.33 34.82
CA TYR A 22 21.39 0.18 34.51
C TYR A 22 22.85 0.40 34.94
N ILE A 23 23.39 1.61 34.74
CA ILE A 23 24.75 1.96 35.17
C ILE A 23 24.87 1.92 36.70
N LYS A 24 23.85 2.39 37.43
CA LYS A 24 23.83 2.37 38.90
C LYS A 24 23.69 0.95 39.49
N PHE A 25 23.07 0.01 38.74
CA PHE A 25 23.00 -1.41 39.10
C PHE A 25 24.36 -2.12 38.94
N LEU A 26 25.12 -1.76 37.90
CA LEU A 26 26.44 -2.35 37.63
C LEU A 26 27.54 -1.91 38.61
N ILE A 27 27.43 -0.73 39.23
CA ILE A 27 28.45 -0.23 40.19
C ILE A 27 28.35 -0.91 41.57
N LYS A 28 27.21 -1.54 41.91
CA LYS A 28 26.97 -2.12 43.25
C LYS A 28 27.52 -3.55 43.42
N LYS A 29 27.88 -4.26 42.35
CA LYS A 29 28.55 -5.57 42.41
C LYS A 29 30.06 -5.40 42.28
N LYS A 30 30.70 -5.12 43.40
CA LYS A 30 32.16 -5.04 43.55
C LYS A 30 32.74 -6.46 43.55
N THR A 31 33.09 -6.99 42.38
CA THR A 31 33.92 -8.21 42.25
C THR A 31 34.90 -8.03 41.10
N ALA A 32 36.19 -8.18 41.39
CA ALA A 32 37.32 -7.75 40.56
C ALA A 32 37.50 -8.48 39.21
N ASN A 33 36.67 -9.47 38.87
CA ASN A 33 36.78 -10.23 37.62
C ASN A 33 35.91 -9.71 36.45
N VAL A 34 35.13 -8.64 36.65
CA VAL A 34 34.27 -8.09 35.59
C VAL A 34 35.00 -7.06 34.70
N LEU A 35 36.10 -6.47 35.18
CA LEU A 35 36.86 -5.46 34.43
C LEU A 35 37.60 -6.03 33.21
N ARG A 36 37.98 -7.31 33.24
CA ARG A 36 38.67 -8.00 32.14
C ARG A 36 37.72 -8.43 31.01
N PHE A 37 36.45 -8.69 31.34
CA PHE A 37 35.41 -9.06 30.37
C PHE A 37 34.87 -7.84 29.61
N LEU A 38 34.93 -6.66 30.22
CA LEU A 38 34.47 -5.38 29.65
C LEU A 38 35.43 -4.75 28.61
N GLN A 39 36.63 -5.30 28.42
CA GLN A 39 37.60 -4.82 27.43
C GLN A 39 37.46 -5.49 26.07
N ILE A 40 36.81 -6.66 25.98
CA ILE A 40 36.64 -7.44 24.73
C ILE A 40 35.32 -7.09 24.01
N LEU A 41 34.31 -6.60 24.72
CA LEU A 41 33.00 -6.26 24.14
C LEU A 41 32.84 -4.79 23.71
N LYS A 42 33.90 -3.97 23.81
CA LYS A 42 33.79 -2.51 23.73
C LYS A 42 33.98 -1.88 22.35
N LYS A 43 34.14 -2.65 21.26
CA LYS A 43 34.32 -2.04 19.92
C LYS A 43 33.33 -2.46 18.82
N ASP A 44 32.76 -3.66 18.83
CA ASP A 44 32.08 -4.12 17.59
C ASP A 44 30.56 -4.35 17.69
N CYS A 45 29.97 -4.35 18.89
CA CYS A 45 28.57 -4.78 19.06
C CYS A 45 27.56 -3.61 19.21
N PHE A 46 27.99 -2.46 19.72
CA PHE A 46 27.04 -1.36 20.02
C PHE A 46 26.74 -0.48 18.80
N LEU A 47 27.69 -0.34 17.88
CA LEU A 47 27.51 0.46 16.67
C LEU A 47 26.70 -0.30 15.60
N THR A 48 26.86 -1.63 15.54
CA THR A 48 26.08 -2.51 14.66
C THR A 48 24.64 -2.63 15.14
N PHE A 49 24.39 -2.73 16.45
CA PHE A 49 23.02 -2.76 16.97
C PHE A 49 22.29 -1.42 16.80
N PHE A 50 22.97 -0.29 16.96
CA PHE A 50 22.36 1.03 16.73
C PHE A 50 22.10 1.29 15.24
N HIS A 51 22.99 0.84 14.35
CA HIS A 51 22.74 0.92 12.91
C HIS A 51 21.59 -0.01 12.48
N TYR A 52 21.51 -1.22 13.05
CA TYR A 52 20.43 -2.19 12.76
C TYR A 52 19.07 -1.76 13.32
N PHE A 53 19.04 -1.16 14.52
CA PHE A 53 17.81 -0.64 15.12
C PHE A 53 17.33 0.65 14.46
N CYS A 54 18.25 1.44 13.89
CA CYS A 54 17.92 2.59 13.07
C CYS A 54 17.45 2.15 11.67
N THR A 55 18.11 1.20 11.00
CA THR A 55 17.67 0.72 9.67
C THR A 55 16.39 -0.13 9.72
N SER A 56 16.08 -0.79 10.85
CA SER A 56 14.82 -1.53 11.01
C SER A 56 13.61 -0.62 11.30
N ASN A 57 13.82 0.54 11.94
CA ASN A 57 12.73 1.49 12.24
C ASN A 57 12.62 2.64 11.23
N PHE A 58 13.62 2.86 10.37
CA PHE A 58 13.59 3.91 9.35
C PHE A 58 12.87 3.49 8.05
N ASN A 59 12.65 2.19 7.84
CA ASN A 59 11.87 1.67 6.70
C ASN A 59 10.34 1.72 6.91
N ILE A 60 9.86 2.31 8.00
CA ILE A 60 8.42 2.52 8.26
C ILE A 60 8.13 4.03 8.34
N LEU A 61 8.79 4.82 7.51
CA LEU A 61 8.18 6.05 7.03
C LEU A 61 7.13 5.64 6.02
N ASN A 62 5.95 5.28 6.55
CA ASN A 62 4.73 5.12 5.79
C ASN A 62 4.60 6.36 4.89
N ASN A 63 4.87 6.15 3.60
CA ASN A 63 4.78 7.15 2.57
C ASN A 63 3.28 7.37 2.26
N MET A 64 2.53 7.86 3.26
CA MET A 64 1.10 8.13 3.13
C MET A 64 0.93 9.30 2.18
N LYS A 65 0.46 9.02 0.97
CA LYS A 65 0.17 10.03 -0.04
C LYS A 65 -1.13 10.71 0.34
N SER A 66 -1.06 11.98 0.75
CA SER A 66 -2.23 12.80 1.08
C SER A 66 -2.42 13.95 0.07
N ILE A 67 -3.66 14.24 -0.29
CA ILE A 67 -4.04 15.35 -1.17
C ILE A 67 -5.15 16.16 -0.49
N ALA A 68 -5.00 17.48 -0.45
CA ALA A 68 -6.03 18.37 0.04
C ALA A 68 -6.98 18.77 -1.10
N ILE A 69 -8.28 18.67 -0.85
CA ILE A 69 -9.33 19.00 -1.83
C ILE A 69 -10.35 19.93 -1.16
N SER A 70 -10.76 20.98 -1.86
CA SER A 70 -11.85 21.87 -1.41
C SER A 70 -13.20 21.34 -1.89
N GLY A 71 -14.15 21.22 -0.96
CA GLY A 71 -15.54 20.86 -1.25
C GLY A 71 -16.50 21.96 -0.79
N SER A 72 -17.52 22.22 -1.60
CA SER A 72 -18.62 23.14 -1.26
C SER A 72 -19.87 22.34 -0.88
N LEU A 73 -20.57 22.76 0.18
CA LEU A 73 -21.83 22.12 0.58
C LEU A 73 -22.93 22.38 -0.45
N ARG A 74 -23.74 21.34 -0.70
CA ARG A 74 -24.89 21.44 -1.60
C ARG A 74 -26.18 21.44 -0.79
N GLY A 75 -26.96 22.51 -0.91
CA GLY A 75 -28.29 22.60 -0.30
C GLY A 75 -29.38 21.86 -1.09
N ASN A 76 -29.27 21.79 -2.41
CA ASN A 76 -30.27 21.16 -3.27
C ASN A 76 -29.73 19.90 -3.96
N VAL A 77 -30.53 18.83 -3.91
CA VAL A 77 -30.22 17.52 -4.48
C VAL A 77 -31.26 17.23 -5.56
N GLY A 78 -30.84 17.31 -6.82
CA GLY A 78 -31.72 17.06 -7.95
C GLY A 78 -30.99 16.87 -9.27
N LYS A 79 -31.70 16.31 -10.26
CA LYS A 79 -31.16 16.04 -11.60
C LYS A 79 -30.73 17.31 -12.33
N ARG A 80 -31.50 18.40 -12.19
CA ARG A 80 -31.22 19.69 -12.84
C ARG A 80 -29.95 20.32 -12.28
N ASP A 81 -29.83 20.39 -10.96
CA ASP A 81 -28.69 21.01 -10.28
C ASP A 81 -27.40 20.22 -10.52
N ALA A 82 -27.47 18.88 -10.42
CA ALA A 82 -26.33 18.03 -10.74
C ALA A 82 -25.87 18.18 -12.20
N LYS A 83 -26.79 18.48 -13.12
CA LYS A 83 -26.45 18.76 -14.51
C LYS A 83 -25.77 20.13 -14.64
N GLY A 84 -26.28 21.16 -13.95
CA GLY A 84 -25.68 22.50 -13.90
C GLY A 84 -24.24 22.47 -13.38
N LEU A 85 -24.02 21.83 -12.22
CA LEU A 85 -22.69 21.69 -11.63
C LEU A 85 -21.68 21.05 -12.59
N ARG A 86 -22.08 20.00 -13.33
CA ARG A 86 -21.21 19.35 -14.31
C ARG A 86 -20.86 20.26 -15.49
N TYR A 87 -21.77 21.14 -15.91
CA TYR A 87 -21.46 22.16 -16.93
C TYR A 87 -20.47 23.20 -16.43
N GLU A 88 -20.49 23.52 -15.14
CA GLU A 88 -19.56 24.41 -14.47
C GLU A 88 -18.20 23.75 -14.13
N GLY A 89 -18.00 22.48 -14.52
CA GLY A 89 -16.78 21.74 -14.22
C GLY A 89 -16.68 21.24 -12.77
N GLN A 90 -17.79 21.28 -12.03
CA GLN A 90 -17.91 20.72 -10.69
C GLN A 90 -18.52 19.31 -10.76
N VAL A 91 -18.02 18.43 -9.89
CA VAL A 91 -18.49 17.05 -9.78
C VAL A 91 -19.30 16.93 -8.49
N PRO A 92 -20.54 16.43 -8.56
CA PRO A 92 -21.30 16.11 -7.36
C PRO A 92 -20.65 14.94 -6.63
N ALA A 93 -20.49 15.07 -5.32
CA ALA A 93 -19.91 14.06 -4.46
C ALA A 93 -20.72 13.85 -3.18
N VAL A 94 -20.51 12.71 -2.55
CA VAL A 94 -21.14 12.34 -1.29
C VAL A 94 -20.05 11.94 -0.30
N LEU A 95 -20.12 12.48 0.91
CA LEU A 95 -19.31 12.04 2.04
C LEU A 95 -20.20 11.27 3.02
N TYR A 96 -19.80 10.04 3.35
CA TYR A 96 -20.48 9.20 4.33
C TYR A 96 -19.48 8.42 5.20
N GLY A 97 -19.97 7.70 6.21
CA GLY A 97 -19.15 6.89 7.13
C GLY A 97 -19.14 7.41 8.57
N GLY A 98 -19.42 8.70 8.74
CA GLY A 98 -19.63 9.35 10.03
C GLY A 98 -21.08 9.30 10.52
N LYS A 99 -21.48 10.34 11.26
CA LYS A 99 -22.83 10.45 11.84
C LYS A 99 -23.87 10.87 10.80
N GLU A 100 -23.48 11.67 9.81
CA GLU A 100 -24.38 12.26 8.83
C GLU A 100 -23.80 12.13 7.42
N GLN A 101 -24.69 11.96 6.44
CA GLN A 101 -24.33 11.95 5.03
C GLN A 101 -24.36 13.39 4.51
N THR A 102 -23.25 13.83 3.93
CA THR A 102 -23.11 15.21 3.44
C THR A 102 -22.97 15.22 1.93
N HIS A 103 -23.77 16.07 1.27
CA HIS A 103 -23.70 16.27 -0.18
C HIS A 103 -22.77 17.44 -0.50
N LEU A 104 -21.81 17.18 -1.38
CA LEU A 104 -20.72 18.09 -1.70
C LEU A 104 -20.63 18.31 -3.22
N SER A 105 -20.03 19.43 -3.60
CA SER A 105 -19.50 19.68 -4.94
C SER A 105 -17.99 19.89 -4.86
N VAL A 106 -17.27 19.19 -5.73
CA VAL A 106 -15.81 19.21 -5.79
C VAL A 106 -15.37 19.55 -7.21
N SER A 107 -14.31 20.33 -7.36
CA SER A 107 -13.74 20.66 -8.66
C SER A 107 -13.27 19.40 -9.39
N ALA A 108 -13.64 19.25 -10.67
CA ALA A 108 -13.18 18.12 -11.48
C ALA A 108 -11.63 18.09 -11.62
N ALA A 109 -10.97 19.26 -11.56
CA ALA A 109 -9.52 19.36 -11.66
C ALA A 109 -8.80 18.72 -10.46
N ASP A 110 -9.33 18.91 -9.26
CA ASP A 110 -8.75 18.42 -8.01
C ASP A 110 -8.87 16.90 -7.88
N LEU A 111 -9.87 16.31 -8.54
CA LEU A 111 -10.12 14.88 -8.55
C LEU A 111 -9.20 14.11 -9.50
N LYS A 112 -8.66 14.75 -10.55
CA LYS A 112 -7.80 14.07 -11.53
C LYS A 112 -6.60 13.34 -10.90
N PRO A 113 -5.78 13.97 -10.05
CA PRO A 113 -4.62 13.28 -9.47
C PRO A 113 -5.01 12.09 -8.58
N VAL A 114 -6.21 12.13 -7.99
CA VAL A 114 -6.71 11.03 -7.16
C VAL A 114 -7.23 9.86 -7.99
N LEU A 115 -8.05 10.14 -9.01
CA LEU A 115 -8.80 9.11 -9.71
C LEU A 115 -8.01 8.42 -10.83
N TYR A 116 -7.08 9.12 -11.47
CA TYR A 116 -6.27 8.56 -12.57
C TYR A 116 -4.96 7.92 -12.10
N THR A 117 -4.69 7.96 -10.79
CA THR A 117 -3.55 7.25 -10.18
C THR A 117 -4.05 5.93 -9.59
N ALA A 118 -3.26 4.85 -9.74
CA ALA A 118 -3.62 3.53 -9.20
C ALA A 118 -3.40 3.41 -7.67
N ASP A 119 -2.75 4.40 -7.06
CA ASP A 119 -2.35 4.42 -5.66
C ASP A 119 -3.53 4.69 -4.73
N VAL A 120 -3.43 4.20 -3.49
CA VAL A 120 -4.38 4.52 -2.43
C VAL A 120 -4.05 5.87 -1.79
N ILE A 121 -4.77 6.91 -2.21
CA ILE A 121 -4.54 8.28 -1.76
C ILE A 121 -5.52 8.66 -0.64
N PHE A 122 -4.98 9.19 0.45
CA PHE A 122 -5.77 9.81 1.51
C PHE A 122 -6.15 11.24 1.13
N ILE A 123 -7.38 11.64 1.40
CA ILE A 123 -7.88 12.97 1.06
C ILE A 123 -8.16 13.76 2.33
N GLU A 124 -7.64 14.98 2.38
CA GLU A 124 -8.07 15.99 3.33
C GLU A 124 -9.13 16.89 2.66
N LEU A 125 -10.40 16.59 2.92
CA LEU A 125 -11.53 17.38 2.44
C LEU A 125 -11.72 18.61 3.32
N ASN A 126 -11.66 19.80 2.72
CA ASN A 126 -12.01 21.06 3.37
C ASN A 126 -13.45 21.42 2.99
N ILE A 127 -14.36 21.36 3.96
CA ILE A 127 -15.79 21.67 3.81
C ILE A 127 -16.10 22.88 4.69
N ASP A 128 -16.25 24.06 4.09
CA ASP A 128 -16.56 25.33 4.80
C ASP A 128 -15.70 25.56 6.06
N GLY A 129 -14.39 25.27 5.95
CA GLY A 129 -13.41 25.42 7.03
C GLY A 129 -13.25 24.20 7.95
N LYS A 130 -14.09 23.17 7.84
CA LYS A 130 -13.91 21.88 8.54
C LYS A 130 -13.04 20.95 7.72
N LYS A 131 -11.98 20.40 8.33
CA LYS A 131 -11.11 19.41 7.70
C LYS A 131 -11.59 18.01 8.06
N VAL A 132 -11.83 17.18 7.04
CA VAL A 132 -12.24 15.78 7.20
C VAL A 132 -11.28 14.88 6.44
N ARG A 133 -10.81 13.80 7.06
CA ARG A 133 -10.01 12.78 6.40
C ARG A 133 -10.93 11.77 5.72
N ALA A 134 -10.75 11.56 4.43
CA ALA A 134 -11.58 10.65 3.65
C ALA A 134 -10.76 9.86 2.62
N ILE A 135 -11.37 8.83 2.05
CA ILE A 135 -10.85 8.06 0.91
C ILE A 135 -11.92 7.98 -0.17
N VAL A 136 -11.51 7.87 -1.44
CA VAL A 136 -12.45 7.56 -2.53
C VAL A 136 -12.85 6.09 -2.42
N GLN A 137 -14.13 5.83 -2.21
CA GLN A 137 -14.65 4.47 -2.23
C GLN A 137 -15.02 4.05 -3.66
N GLU A 138 -15.66 4.94 -4.40
CA GLU A 138 -16.12 4.70 -5.76
C GLU A 138 -16.12 6.01 -6.56
N ALA A 139 -15.81 5.90 -7.85
CA ALA A 139 -15.94 6.99 -8.80
C ALA A 139 -16.69 6.49 -10.03
N GLN A 140 -17.69 7.26 -10.45
CA GLN A 140 -18.47 6.99 -11.64
C GLN A 140 -17.91 7.82 -12.79
N PHE A 141 -17.75 7.17 -13.94
CA PHE A 141 -17.25 7.80 -15.15
C PHE A 141 -18.31 7.74 -16.25
N HIS A 142 -18.31 8.74 -17.10
CA HIS A 142 -19.14 8.76 -18.30
C HIS A 142 -18.56 7.80 -19.34
N PRO A 143 -19.33 6.83 -19.88
CA PRO A 143 -18.78 5.73 -20.68
C PRO A 143 -18.20 6.13 -22.03
N LEU A 144 -18.52 7.34 -22.53
CA LEU A 144 -18.03 7.83 -23.81
C LEU A 144 -16.95 8.91 -23.68
N THR A 145 -17.00 9.71 -22.62
CA THR A 145 -16.15 10.91 -22.49
C THR A 145 -15.11 10.76 -21.39
N ASP A 146 -15.14 9.66 -20.64
CA ASP A 146 -14.29 9.36 -19.47
C ASP A 146 -14.25 10.49 -18.42
N GLN A 147 -15.27 11.36 -18.44
CA GLN A 147 -15.44 12.42 -17.45
C GLN A 147 -16.04 11.86 -16.17
N VAL A 148 -15.54 12.31 -15.03
CA VAL A 148 -16.04 11.92 -13.71
C VAL A 148 -17.43 12.53 -13.50
N THR A 149 -18.43 11.68 -13.25
CA THR A 149 -19.83 12.10 -13.11
C THR A 149 -20.31 12.17 -11.66
N HIS A 150 -19.73 11.33 -10.80
CA HIS A 150 -20.03 11.25 -9.37
C HIS A 150 -18.84 10.65 -8.61
N VAL A 151 -18.61 11.10 -7.39
CA VAL A 151 -17.58 10.53 -6.50
C VAL A 151 -18.13 10.28 -5.12
N ASP A 152 -17.82 9.10 -4.59
CA ASP A 152 -18.17 8.68 -3.25
C ASP A 152 -16.95 8.69 -2.34
N PHE A 153 -17.04 9.51 -1.29
CA PHE A 153 -16.04 9.62 -0.24
C PHE A 153 -16.49 8.90 1.02
N LEU A 154 -15.59 8.08 1.56
CA LEU A 154 -15.74 7.45 2.86
C LEU A 154 -14.88 8.18 3.88
N GLU A 155 -15.50 8.69 4.94
CA GLU A 155 -14.85 9.29 6.09
C GLU A 155 -14.06 8.26 6.89
N LEU A 156 -12.81 8.60 7.21
CA LEU A 156 -11.87 7.71 7.90
C LEU A 156 -11.84 8.02 9.40
N PHE A 157 -12.01 6.97 10.19
CA PHE A 157 -11.84 6.99 11.65
C PHE A 157 -10.69 6.06 12.02
N ASP A 158 -9.83 6.48 12.95
CA ASP A 158 -8.65 5.69 13.33
C ASP A 158 -9.02 4.34 13.96
N ASP A 159 -10.22 4.23 14.54
CA ASP A 159 -10.72 3.04 15.23
C ASP A 159 -11.49 2.05 14.33
N LYS A 160 -11.80 2.41 13.08
CA LYS A 160 -12.64 1.60 12.20
C LYS A 160 -11.82 0.96 11.08
N GLU A 161 -12.00 -0.34 10.88
CA GLU A 161 -11.43 -1.05 9.73
C GLU A 161 -12.11 -0.63 8.43
N VAL A 162 -11.32 -0.34 7.39
CA VAL A 162 -11.78 0.08 6.07
C VAL A 162 -11.37 -0.95 5.02
N SER A 163 -12.23 -1.17 4.02
CA SER A 163 -11.98 -2.07 2.90
C SER A 163 -11.59 -1.26 1.65
N VAL A 164 -10.34 -1.38 1.22
CA VAL A 164 -9.79 -0.62 0.09
C VAL A 164 -9.20 -1.57 -0.96
N ASN A 165 -9.23 -1.17 -2.23
CA ASN A 165 -8.54 -1.86 -3.31
C ASN A 165 -7.12 -1.31 -3.42
N ILE A 166 -6.12 -2.14 -3.15
CA ILE A 166 -4.69 -1.77 -3.15
C ILE A 166 -4.03 -2.33 -4.41
N PRO A 167 -3.25 -1.54 -5.16
CA PRO A 167 -2.56 -2.00 -6.36
C PRO A 167 -1.45 -3.01 -6.03
N ILE A 168 -1.23 -3.93 -6.96
CA ILE A 168 -0.18 -4.96 -6.87
C ILE A 168 1.00 -4.53 -7.73
N LYS A 169 2.19 -4.51 -7.12
CA LYS A 169 3.46 -4.24 -7.79
C LYS A 169 4.26 -5.51 -7.94
N LEU A 170 4.67 -5.80 -9.17
CA LEU A 170 5.48 -6.98 -9.45
C LEU A 170 6.95 -6.62 -9.30
N THR A 171 7.68 -7.36 -8.47
CA THR A 171 9.11 -7.13 -8.20
C THR A 171 9.95 -8.29 -8.75
N GLY A 172 11.07 -7.95 -9.41
CA GLY A 172 12.02 -8.92 -9.95
C GLY A 172 11.82 -9.23 -11.45
N THR A 173 12.38 -10.35 -11.91
CA THR A 173 12.15 -10.87 -13.27
C THR A 173 11.96 -12.38 -13.23
N SER A 174 10.91 -12.90 -13.86
CA SER A 174 10.58 -14.31 -13.78
C SER A 174 11.41 -15.14 -14.76
N PRO A 175 11.95 -16.30 -14.34
CA PRO A 175 12.62 -17.24 -15.23
C PRO A 175 11.71 -17.65 -16.40
N GLY A 176 10.41 -17.83 -16.15
CA GLY A 176 9.46 -18.22 -17.18
C GLY A 176 9.29 -17.20 -18.30
N VAL A 177 9.41 -15.91 -18.01
CA VAL A 177 9.40 -14.86 -19.05
C VAL A 177 10.72 -14.84 -19.82
N LYS A 178 11.86 -15.04 -19.13
CA LYS A 178 13.17 -15.16 -19.80
C LYS A 178 13.25 -16.33 -20.78
N MET A 179 12.56 -17.43 -20.49
CA MET A 179 12.45 -18.58 -21.39
C MET A 179 11.49 -18.36 -22.57
N GLY A 180 10.88 -17.17 -22.71
CA GLY A 180 9.95 -16.84 -23.80
C GLY A 180 8.47 -17.01 -23.46
N GLY A 181 8.12 -17.22 -22.19
CA GLY A 181 6.74 -17.24 -21.70
C GLY A 181 6.10 -15.86 -21.67
N LYS A 182 4.76 -15.80 -21.80
CA LYS A 182 3.98 -14.57 -21.71
C LYS A 182 3.47 -14.37 -20.28
N LEU A 183 3.84 -13.26 -19.64
CA LEU A 183 3.28 -12.85 -18.35
C LEU A 183 1.84 -12.38 -18.53
N VAL A 184 0.93 -12.91 -17.72
CA VAL A 184 -0.47 -12.49 -17.66
C VAL A 184 -0.83 -12.22 -16.21
N GLN A 185 -1.09 -10.95 -15.90
CA GLN A 185 -1.63 -10.49 -14.63
C GLN A 185 -3.16 -10.48 -14.71
N LYS A 186 -3.82 -11.35 -13.95
CA LYS A 186 -5.28 -11.45 -13.91
C LYS A 186 -5.88 -10.44 -12.93
N LEU A 187 -5.26 -10.28 -11.77
CA LEU A 187 -5.65 -9.29 -10.77
C LEU A 187 -4.60 -8.18 -10.71
N ARG A 188 -5.05 -6.93 -10.90
CA ARG A 188 -4.19 -5.74 -10.76
C ARG A 188 -4.25 -5.16 -9.35
N ASN A 189 -5.39 -5.31 -8.68
CA ASN A 189 -5.65 -4.76 -7.35
C ASN A 189 -6.16 -5.90 -6.44
N LEU A 190 -5.85 -5.82 -5.15
CA LEU A 190 -6.41 -6.70 -4.11
C LEU A 190 -7.26 -5.91 -3.15
N ARG A 191 -8.40 -6.47 -2.76
CA ARG A 191 -9.28 -5.91 -1.75
C ARG A 191 -8.76 -6.30 -0.38
N VAL A 192 -8.34 -5.30 0.39
CA VAL A 192 -7.71 -5.47 1.70
C VAL A 192 -8.51 -4.70 2.75
N LYS A 193 -8.64 -5.31 3.93
CA LYS A 193 -9.27 -4.74 5.11
C LYS A 193 -8.22 -4.47 6.17
N ALA A 194 -8.06 -3.21 6.57
CA ALA A 194 -7.13 -2.80 7.63
C ALA A 194 -7.60 -1.50 8.30
N LEU A 195 -6.94 -1.14 9.40
CA LEU A 195 -7.07 0.20 9.99
C LEU A 195 -6.40 1.23 9.07
N PRO A 196 -6.86 2.50 9.04
CA PRO A 196 -6.29 3.53 8.17
C PRO A 196 -4.77 3.70 8.33
N ASN A 197 -4.27 3.59 9.56
CA ASN A 197 -2.84 3.74 9.88
C ASN A 197 -1.97 2.57 9.40
N ASN A 198 -2.57 1.41 9.15
CA ASN A 198 -1.90 0.17 8.77
C ASN A 198 -2.16 -0.23 7.31
N LEU A 199 -2.79 0.64 6.52
CA LEU A 199 -3.03 0.37 5.11
C LEU A 199 -1.71 0.46 4.31
N PRO A 200 -1.29 -0.63 3.64
CA PRO A 200 -0.15 -0.55 2.72
C PRO A 200 -0.54 0.23 1.46
N GLN A 201 0.43 0.95 0.88
CA GLN A 201 0.23 1.71 -0.36
C GLN A 201 0.25 0.81 -1.60
N GLU A 202 1.15 -0.17 -1.61
CA GLU A 202 1.35 -1.14 -2.68
C GLU A 202 1.54 -2.53 -2.06
N ILE A 203 1.10 -3.57 -2.76
CA ILE A 203 1.38 -4.97 -2.39
C ILE A 203 2.45 -5.50 -3.33
N GLU A 204 3.63 -5.78 -2.79
CA GLU A 204 4.73 -6.34 -3.58
C GLU A 204 4.55 -7.86 -3.75
N VAL A 205 4.61 -8.31 -5.01
CA VAL A 205 4.57 -9.71 -5.37
C VAL A 205 5.86 -10.08 -6.11
N PRO A 206 6.73 -10.92 -5.50
CA PRO A 206 7.96 -11.34 -6.14
C PRO A 206 7.69 -12.31 -7.29
N MET A 207 8.33 -12.09 -8.44
CA MET A 207 8.15 -12.92 -9.63
C MET A 207 9.28 -13.94 -9.88
N GLU A 208 10.27 -14.00 -9.01
CA GLU A 208 11.49 -14.81 -9.20
C GLU A 208 11.22 -16.32 -9.24
N SER A 209 10.18 -16.80 -8.54
CA SER A 209 9.82 -18.23 -8.50
C SER A 209 8.90 -18.67 -9.64
N LEU A 210 8.54 -17.78 -10.58
CA LEU A 210 7.56 -18.08 -11.63
C LEU A 210 8.22 -18.69 -12.87
N GLU A 211 8.03 -20.00 -13.03
CA GLU A 211 8.33 -20.73 -14.27
C GLU A 211 7.15 -20.74 -15.24
N VAL A 212 7.40 -21.23 -16.46
CA VAL A 212 6.37 -21.39 -17.49
C VAL A 212 5.29 -22.37 -17.01
N GLY A 213 4.03 -21.95 -17.10
CA GLY A 213 2.87 -22.74 -16.64
C GLY A 213 2.53 -22.61 -15.16
N LYS A 214 3.40 -21.98 -14.34
CA LYS A 214 3.12 -21.72 -12.93
C LYS A 214 2.36 -20.41 -12.72
N SER A 215 1.66 -20.33 -11.59
CA SER A 215 0.90 -19.14 -11.17
C SER A 215 1.13 -18.78 -9.71
N PHE A 216 1.07 -17.48 -9.43
CA PHE A 216 1.09 -16.90 -8.10
C PHE A 216 -0.35 -16.64 -7.65
N ARG A 217 -0.75 -17.18 -6.49
CA ARG A 217 -2.11 -17.09 -5.95
C ARG A 217 -2.20 -16.16 -4.75
N VAL A 218 -3.41 -15.69 -4.44
CA VAL A 218 -3.68 -14.80 -3.30
C VAL A 218 -3.21 -15.39 -1.97
N ARG A 219 -3.36 -16.71 -1.75
CA ARG A 219 -2.88 -17.39 -0.53
C ARG A 219 -1.38 -17.25 -0.25
N GLN A 220 -0.58 -16.91 -1.26
CA GLN A 220 0.88 -16.76 -1.13
C GLN A 220 1.27 -15.33 -0.73
N VAL A 221 0.32 -14.39 -0.70
CA VAL A 221 0.55 -13.01 -0.26
C VAL A 221 0.58 -12.99 1.27
N THR A 222 1.71 -12.58 1.84
CA THR A 222 1.87 -12.37 3.29
C THR A 222 1.73 -10.89 3.62
N LEU A 223 0.69 -10.53 4.39
CA LEU A 223 0.51 -9.19 4.95
C LEU A 223 0.42 -9.30 6.47
N GLU A 224 1.25 -8.55 7.20
CA GLU A 224 1.31 -8.64 8.67
C GLU A 224 0.14 -7.93 9.36
N ASN A 225 -0.25 -6.77 8.84
CA ASN A 225 -1.21 -5.87 9.50
C ASN A 225 -2.53 -5.67 8.73
N ALA A 226 -2.78 -6.50 7.72
CA ALA A 226 -3.91 -6.33 6.81
C ALA A 226 -4.53 -7.66 6.41
N LYS A 227 -5.86 -7.72 6.33
CA LYS A 227 -6.61 -8.93 5.95
C LYS A 227 -7.03 -8.84 4.49
N VAL A 228 -6.65 -9.82 3.68
CA VAL A 228 -7.11 -9.91 2.29
C VAL A 228 -8.53 -10.47 2.25
N LEU A 229 -9.45 -9.80 1.53
CA LEU A 229 -10.85 -10.20 1.40
C LEU A 229 -11.14 -11.03 0.13
N ASN A 230 -10.22 -11.06 -0.83
CA ASN A 230 -10.34 -11.88 -2.03
C ASN A 230 -10.28 -13.38 -1.71
N ASN A 231 -10.76 -14.22 -2.64
CA ASN A 231 -10.65 -15.65 -2.48
C ASN A 231 -9.17 -16.07 -2.54
N SER A 232 -8.77 -16.93 -1.60
CA SER A 232 -7.40 -17.42 -1.47
C SER A 232 -6.87 -18.17 -2.70
N ASP A 233 -7.77 -18.76 -3.49
CA ASP A 233 -7.45 -19.50 -4.72
C ASP A 233 -7.35 -18.65 -5.98
N ASP A 234 -7.72 -17.37 -5.90
CA ASP A 234 -7.62 -16.48 -7.04
C ASP A 234 -6.16 -16.34 -7.47
N THR A 235 -5.94 -16.34 -8.79
CA THR A 235 -4.61 -16.19 -9.38
C THR A 235 -4.33 -14.72 -9.62
N ILE A 236 -3.20 -14.23 -9.08
CA ILE A 236 -2.76 -12.84 -9.27
C ILE A 236 -1.99 -12.74 -10.60
N VAL A 237 -0.91 -13.51 -10.73
CA VAL A 237 -0.04 -13.54 -11.91
C VAL A 237 0.17 -14.96 -12.37
N SER A 238 0.24 -15.17 -13.68
CA SER A 238 0.59 -16.45 -14.28
C SER A 238 1.52 -16.24 -15.47
N VAL A 239 2.42 -17.20 -15.71
CA VAL A 239 3.24 -17.24 -16.93
C VAL A 239 2.67 -18.30 -17.85
N ILE A 240 2.14 -17.90 -18.99
CA ILE A 240 1.56 -18.80 -19.98
C ILE A 240 2.60 -19.09 -21.06
N MET A 241 2.63 -20.32 -21.56
CA MET A 241 3.41 -20.65 -22.75
C MET A 241 3.02 -19.77 -23.95
N SER A 242 4.00 -19.12 -24.56
CA SER A 242 3.78 -18.40 -25.80
C SER A 242 3.53 -19.37 -26.96
N ARG A 243 2.83 -18.89 -28.01
CA ARG A 243 2.54 -19.70 -29.20
C ARG A 243 3.82 -20.16 -29.92
N ALA A 244 4.85 -19.32 -29.93
CA ALA A 244 6.15 -19.63 -30.53
C ALA A 244 6.86 -20.80 -29.82
N LEU A 245 6.88 -20.81 -28.48
CA LEU A 245 7.45 -21.92 -27.71
C LEU A 245 6.68 -23.23 -27.92
N ARG A 246 5.35 -23.17 -28.00
CA ARG A 246 4.53 -24.36 -28.28
C ARG A 246 4.82 -24.97 -29.65
N GLN A 247 5.09 -24.14 -30.67
CA GLN A 247 5.47 -24.64 -31.99
C GLN A 247 6.87 -25.26 -31.98
N ALA A 248 7.84 -24.62 -31.33
CA ALA A 248 9.20 -25.16 -31.21
C ALA A 248 9.24 -26.51 -30.47
N GLU A 249 8.48 -26.66 -29.37
CA GLU A 249 8.36 -27.94 -28.66
C GLU A 249 7.69 -29.02 -29.53
N GLN A 250 6.68 -28.66 -30.33
CA GLN A 250 6.01 -29.61 -31.23
C GLN A 250 6.92 -30.06 -32.39
N GLU A 251 7.77 -29.19 -32.91
CA GLU A 251 8.77 -29.54 -33.94
C GLU A 251 9.88 -30.42 -33.36
N ALA A 252 10.36 -30.10 -32.15
CA ALA A 252 11.33 -30.93 -31.43
C ALA A 252 10.78 -32.34 -31.11
N ALA A 253 9.51 -32.43 -30.71
CA ALA A 253 8.84 -33.71 -30.45
C ALA A 253 8.68 -34.56 -31.73
N LYS A 254 8.41 -33.94 -32.88
CA LYS A 254 8.34 -34.62 -34.19
C LYS A 254 9.70 -35.13 -34.65
N ALA A 255 10.77 -34.35 -34.43
CA ALA A 255 12.13 -34.76 -34.76
C ALA A 255 12.61 -35.97 -33.91
N ALA A 256 12.22 -36.03 -32.63
CA ALA A 256 12.58 -37.13 -31.74
C ALA A 256 11.85 -38.46 -32.06
N GLN A 257 10.65 -38.41 -32.63
CA GLN A 257 9.87 -39.61 -32.98
C GLN A 257 10.26 -40.22 -34.35
N GLY A 258 10.95 -39.48 -35.22
CA GLY A 258 11.42 -39.96 -36.52
C GLY A 258 12.64 -40.90 -36.47
N GLY A 259 13.34 -41.00 -35.34
CA GLY A 259 14.60 -41.75 -35.21
C GLY A 259 14.48 -43.23 -34.79
N LYS A 260 13.26 -43.77 -34.58
CA LYS A 260 13.04 -45.10 -33.97
C LYS A 260 12.43 -46.18 -34.88
N LYS A 261 12.45 -46.00 -36.20
CA LYS A 261 12.21 -47.11 -37.16
C LYS A 261 13.54 -47.48 -37.83
N LYS A 262 14.20 -48.47 -37.26
CA LYS A 262 15.19 -49.31 -37.96
C LYS A 262 14.70 -50.74 -37.87
#